data_AF-A0A962E9W2-F1
#
_entry.id   AF-A0A962E9W2-F1
#
_cell.length_a   1.000
_cell.length_b   1.000
_cell.length_c   1.000
_cell.angle_alpha   90.00
_cell.angle_beta   90.00
_cell.angle_gamma   90.00
#
_symmetry.space_group_name_H-M   'P 1'
#
loop_
_entity.id
_entity.type
_entity.pdbx_description
1 polymer ?
#
loop_
_entity_poly.entity_id
_entity_poly.type
_entity_poly.pdbx_seq_one_letter_code
_entity_poly.pdbx_strand_id
1 'polypeptide(L)'
;MGQPSLSTAANGHLMLSIDSAQRERWASLQKVLETALGYRREGDTIAGFDEGIAPDFVNGEIRIHAGWDNWSGHYLLADCVAG
;
A
#
# COMPACT_ATOMS: atom_id res chain seq x y z
N MET A 1 -10.87 -2.69 16.94
CA MET A 1 -10.32 -1.70 15.99
C MET A 1 -8.81 -1.88 15.96
N GLY A 2 -8.27 -2.59 14.96
CA GLY A 2 -6.84 -2.89 14.86
C GLY A 2 -6.07 -1.68 14.35
N GLN A 3 -4.86 -1.41 14.82
CA GLN A 3 -4.03 -0.35 14.23
C GLN A 3 -3.44 -0.86 12.90
N PRO A 4 -3.01 0.03 11.97
CA PRO A 4 -2.14 -0.39 10.88
C PRO A 4 -0.95 -1.16 11.44
N SER A 5 -0.59 -2.26 10.80
CA SER A 5 0.48 -3.13 11.26
C SER A 5 1.61 -3.14 10.25
N LEU A 6 2.85 -2.98 10.75
CA LEU A 6 4.06 -3.09 9.96
C LEU A 6 4.65 -4.48 10.18
N SER A 7 4.95 -5.19 9.09
CA SER A 7 5.51 -6.54 9.12
C SER A 7 6.51 -6.73 7.97
N THR A 8 7.23 -7.85 7.98
CA THR A 8 8.08 -8.25 6.87
C THR A 8 7.33 -9.26 6.01
N ALA A 9 7.15 -8.95 4.73
CA ALA A 9 6.55 -9.86 3.77
C ALA A 9 7.47 -11.06 3.47
N ALA A 10 6.92 -12.10 2.83
CA ALA A 10 7.66 -13.33 2.52
C ALA A 10 8.89 -13.09 1.61
N ASN A 11 8.90 -12.01 0.84
CA ASN A 11 10.02 -11.60 0.00
C ASN A 11 11.08 -10.77 0.74
N GLY A 12 10.93 -10.57 2.06
CA GLY A 12 11.88 -9.84 2.91
C GLY A 12 11.66 -8.32 2.98
N HIS A 13 10.71 -7.78 2.22
CA HIS A 13 10.42 -6.33 2.22
C HIS A 13 9.41 -5.94 3.29
N LEU A 14 9.39 -4.65 3.69
CA LEU A 14 8.39 -4.16 4.65
C LEU A 14 7.02 -4.02 4.00
N MET A 15 6.01 -4.47 4.75
CA MET A 15 4.61 -4.41 4.37
C MET A 15 3.81 -3.72 5.48
N LEU A 16 3.07 -2.68 5.11
CA LEU A 16 2.09 -2.01 5.96
C LEU A 16 0.70 -2.52 5.60
N SER A 17 0.02 -3.19 6.52
CA SER A 17 -1.34 -3.71 6.34
C SER A 17 -2.36 -2.85 7.08
N ILE A 18 -3.47 -2.56 6.39
CA ILE A 18 -4.57 -1.71 6.86
C ILE A 18 -5.87 -2.49 6.69
N ASP A 19 -6.47 -2.84 7.83
CA ASP A 19 -7.69 -3.62 7.90
C ASP A 19 -8.83 -3.02 7.06
N SER A 20 -9.66 -3.88 6.48
CA SER A 20 -10.75 -3.51 5.55
C SER A 20 -11.81 -2.60 6.19
N ALA A 21 -11.96 -2.63 7.52
CA ALA A 21 -12.82 -1.72 8.26
C ALA A 21 -12.26 -0.28 8.35
N GLN A 22 -11.03 -0.03 7.89
CA GLN A 22 -10.32 1.25 8.03
C GLN A 22 -10.21 2.05 6.75
N ARG A 23 -11.25 2.04 5.92
CA ARG A 23 -11.26 2.74 4.63
C ARG A 23 -10.88 4.22 4.72
N GLU A 24 -11.33 4.93 5.76
CA GLU A 24 -10.98 6.34 5.98
C GLU A 24 -9.49 6.55 6.26
N ARG A 25 -8.87 5.63 7.01
CA ARG A 25 -7.45 5.69 7.33
C ARG A 25 -6.61 5.38 6.09
N TRP A 26 -7.06 4.44 5.26
CA TRP A 26 -6.46 4.19 3.95
C TRP A 26 -6.50 5.44 3.07
N ALA A 27 -7.67 6.06 2.90
CA ALA A 27 -7.80 7.29 2.12
C ALA A 27 -6.91 8.44 2.65
N SER A 28 -6.81 8.57 3.98
CA SER A 28 -5.94 9.57 4.62
C SER A 28 -4.47 9.29 4.34
N LEU A 29 -4.04 8.04 4.38
CA LEU A 29 -2.66 7.65 4.08
C LEU A 29 -2.30 7.93 2.62
N GLN A 30 -3.17 7.57 1.67
CA GLN A 30 -2.94 7.88 0.25
C GLN A 30 -2.74 9.38 0.06
N LYS A 31 -3.60 10.20 0.68
CA LYS A 31 -3.48 11.66 0.62
C LYS A 31 -2.16 12.16 1.20
N VAL A 32 -1.68 11.60 2.31
CA VAL A 32 -0.38 11.97 2.89
C VAL A 32 0.76 11.62 1.93
N LEU A 33 0.75 10.43 1.34
CA LEU A 33 1.78 10.01 0.38
C LEU A 33 1.82 10.96 -0.83
N GLU A 34 0.66 11.30 -1.38
CA GLU A 34 0.59 12.14 -2.57
C GLU A 34 0.89 13.61 -2.28
N THR A 35 0.28 14.17 -1.24
CA THR A 35 0.29 15.63 -1.03
C THR A 35 1.41 16.10 -0.11
N ALA A 36 1.71 15.36 0.96
CA ALA A 36 2.70 15.77 1.94
C ALA A 36 4.08 15.20 1.62
N LEU A 37 4.14 14.00 1.04
CA LEU A 37 5.39 13.29 0.74
C LEU A 37 5.74 13.30 -0.75
N GLY A 38 4.88 13.83 -1.62
CA GLY A 38 5.17 14.07 -3.03
C GLY A 38 5.25 12.82 -3.90
N TYR A 39 4.68 11.69 -3.47
CA TYR A 39 4.57 10.50 -4.30
C TYR A 39 3.55 10.71 -5.41
N ARG A 40 3.86 10.22 -6.61
CA ARG A 40 2.92 10.12 -7.72
C ARG A 40 2.43 8.70 -7.88
N ARG A 41 1.26 8.54 -8.48
CA ARG A 41 0.65 7.23 -8.79
C ARG A 41 1.12 6.76 -10.17
N GLU A 42 1.65 5.54 -10.29
CA GLU A 42 2.08 4.96 -11.56
C GLU A 42 1.53 3.54 -11.77
N GLY A 43 1.21 3.19 -13.02
CA GLY A 43 0.67 1.88 -13.39
C GLY A 43 -0.85 1.82 -13.41
N ASP A 44 -1.37 0.64 -13.74
CA ASP A 44 -2.79 0.38 -13.91
C ASP A 44 -3.41 -0.24 -12.66
N THR A 45 -4.73 -0.07 -12.50
CA THR A 45 -5.50 -0.83 -11.51
C THR A 45 -5.89 -2.18 -12.11
N ILE A 46 -5.54 -3.27 -11.44
CA ILE A 46 -5.98 -4.62 -11.78
C ILE A 46 -6.85 -5.11 -10.63
N ALA A 47 -8.15 -5.28 -10.88
CA ALA A 47 -9.09 -5.79 -9.88
C ALA A 47 -9.49 -7.22 -10.22
N GLY A 48 -9.05 -8.17 -9.38
CA GLY A 48 -9.54 -9.53 -9.36
C GLY A 48 -10.78 -9.68 -8.46
N PHE A 49 -11.29 -10.91 -8.35
CA PHE A 49 -12.45 -11.21 -7.52
C PHE A 49 -12.12 -11.10 -6.02
N ASP A 50 -10.97 -11.66 -5.62
CA ASP A 50 -10.56 -11.75 -4.22
C ASP A 50 -9.50 -10.73 -3.80
N GLU A 51 -8.73 -10.23 -4.76
CA GLU A 51 -7.63 -9.29 -4.55
C GLU A 51 -7.46 -8.37 -5.74
N GLY A 52 -6.75 -7.27 -5.54
CA GLY A 52 -6.40 -6.35 -6.61
C GLY A 52 -5.13 -5.56 -6.33
N ILE A 53 -4.54 -5.11 -7.43
CA ILE A 53 -3.37 -4.22 -7.44
C ILE A 53 -3.86 -2.83 -7.82
N ALA A 54 -3.41 -1.83 -7.06
CA ALA A 54 -3.62 -0.43 -7.35
C ALA A 54 -2.31 0.18 -7.89
N PRO A 55 -2.35 1.35 -8.54
CA PRO A 55 -1.14 2.05 -8.97
C PRO A 55 -0.12 2.17 -7.84
N ASP A 56 1.15 2.07 -8.17
CA ASP A 56 2.25 2.22 -7.21
C ASP A 56 2.37 3.69 -6.77
N PHE A 57 2.87 3.91 -5.56
CA PHE A 57 3.38 5.21 -5.16
C PHE A 57 4.85 5.31 -5.53
N VAL A 58 5.23 6.28 -6.35
CA VAL A 58 6.60 6.48 -6.82
C VAL A 58 7.10 7.88 -6.47
N ASN A 59 8.28 7.97 -5.87
CA ASN A 59 8.99 9.22 -5.63
C ASN A 59 10.50 9.02 -5.85
N GLY A 60 11.01 9.52 -6.98
CA GLY A 60 12.38 9.27 -7.41
C GLY A 60 12.62 7.78 -7.66
N GLU A 61 13.60 7.22 -6.96
CA GLU A 61 13.95 5.78 -7.01
C GLU A 61 13.13 4.93 -6.03
N ILE A 62 12.34 5.56 -5.16
CA ILE A 62 11.51 4.85 -4.19
C ILE A 62 10.18 4.48 -4.84
N ARG A 63 9.83 3.19 -4.76
CA ARG A 63 8.54 2.65 -5.17
C ARG A 63 7.90 1.88 -4.01
N ILE A 64 6.60 2.09 -3.86
CA ILE A 64 5.76 1.38 -2.89
C ILE A 64 4.57 0.82 -3.65
N HIS A 65 4.50 -0.50 -3.72
CA HIS A 65 3.37 -1.21 -4.30
C HIS A 65 2.14 -1.07 -3.42
N ALA A 66 0.98 -0.93 -4.04
CA ALA A 66 -0.29 -0.82 -3.34
C ALA A 66 -1.26 -1.89 -3.84
N GLY A 67 -1.98 -2.52 -2.92
CA GLY A 67 -2.99 -3.49 -3.28
C GLY A 67 -3.99 -3.73 -2.16
N TRP A 68 -4.87 -4.70 -2.39
CA TRP A 68 -5.88 -5.10 -1.44
C TRP A 68 -6.27 -6.56 -1.63
N ASP A 69 -6.78 -7.17 -0.57
CA ASP A 69 -7.50 -8.43 -0.60
C ASP A 69 -8.76 -8.36 0.28
N ASN A 70 -9.75 -9.19 -0.04
CA ASN A 70 -11.05 -9.17 0.64
C ASN A 70 -10.98 -9.56 2.13
N TRP A 71 -9.91 -10.21 2.58
CA TRP A 71 -9.79 -10.71 3.94
C TRP A 71 -9.02 -9.75 4.86
N SER A 72 -7.89 -9.22 4.38
CA SER A 72 -6.94 -8.44 5.17
C SER A 72 -7.07 -6.93 4.95
N GLY A 73 -7.73 -6.51 3.87
CA GLY A 73 -7.89 -5.10 3.52
C GLY A 73 -6.80 -4.61 2.57
N HIS A 74 -6.31 -3.39 2.81
CA HIS A 74 -5.33 -2.75 1.93
C HIS A 74 -3.91 -2.97 2.44
N TYR A 75 -2.95 -2.94 1.54
CA TYR A 75 -1.55 -3.00 1.89
C TYR A 75 -0.68 -2.06 1.07
N LEU A 76 0.45 -1.70 1.67
CA LEU A 76 1.61 -1.10 1.00
C LEU A 76 2.79 -2.04 1.17
N LEU A 77 3.54 -2.27 0.09
CA LEU A 77 4.75 -3.10 0.09
C LEU A 77 5.90 -2.29 -0.51
N ALA A 78 7.00 -2.16 0.23
CA ALA A 78 8.16 -1.45 -0.27
C ALA A 78 8.90 -2.24 -1.36
N ASP A 79 9.37 -1.50 -2.37
CA ASP A 79 10.23 -2.03 -3.43
C ASP A 79 11.63 -1.43 -3.30
N CYS A 80 12.36 -1.85 -2.26
CA CYS A 80 13.75 -1.46 -2.02
C CYS A 80 14.50 -2.48 -1.15
N VAL A 81 15.82 -2.57 -1.30
CA VAL A 81 16.67 -3.53 -0.55
C VAL A 81 16.63 -3.29 0.96
N ALA A 82 16.42 -2.04 1.40
CA ALA A 82 16.36 -1.70 2.81
C ALA A 82 15.04 -2.13 3.49
N GLY A 83 14.01 -2.41 2.69
CA GLY A 83 12.64 -2.55 3.18
C GLY A 83 11.99 -1.19 3.42
#